data_AF-A0A839AIK2-F1
#
_entry.id   AF-A0A839AIK2-F1
#
_cell.length_a   1.000
_cell.length_b   1.000
_cell.length_c   1.000
_cell.angle_alpha   90.00
_cell.angle_beta   90.00
_cell.angle_gamma   90.00
#
_symmetry.space_group_name_H-M   'P 1'
#
loop_
_entity.id
_entity.type
_entity.pdbx_description
1 polymer ?
#
loop_
_entity_poly.entity_id
_entity_poly.type
_entity_poly.pdbx_seq_one_letter_code
_entity_poly.pdbx_strand_id
1 'polypeptide(L)' 'MSELQLKANLSRPDDFYAALLAAHEGLSKAESDALNARLILILANHIGDQSVLKQALSAALAARHPAGGNT' A
#
# COMPACT_ATOMS: atom_id res chain seq x y z
N MET A 1 -19.93 1.10 -6.85
CA MET A 1 -19.40 1.65 -5.60
C MET A 1 -18.70 0.51 -4.90
N SER A 2 -17.38 0.44 -5.04
CA SER A 2 -16.58 -0.58 -4.34
C SER A 2 -16.16 -0.03 -2.98
N GLU A 3 -16.13 -0.87 -1.95
CA GLU A 3 -15.63 -0.50 -0.62
C GLU A 3 -14.16 -0.90 -0.47
N LEU A 4 -13.42 -0.14 0.34
CA LEU A 4 -12.01 -0.46 0.62
C LEU A 4 -11.89 -1.79 1.36
N GLN A 5 -11.10 -2.71 0.82
CA GLN A 5 -10.76 -3.98 1.47
C GLN A 5 -9.42 -3.86 2.20
N LEU A 6 -9.45 -3.90 3.54
CA LEU A 6 -8.25 -3.90 4.40
C LEU A 6 -7.83 -5.30 4.84
N LYS A 7 -8.62 -6.33 4.51
CA LYS A 7 -8.31 -7.73 4.82
C LYS A 7 -7.48 -8.33 3.70
N ALA A 8 -6.74 -9.39 4.03
CA ALA A 8 -5.98 -10.17 3.06
C ALA A 8 -6.91 -10.65 1.93
N ASN A 9 -6.73 -10.07 0.75
CA ASN A 9 -7.51 -10.36 -0.45
C ASN A 9 -6.67 -11.07 -1.54
N LEU A 10 -5.38 -11.30 -1.27
CA LEU A 10 -4.49 -12.04 -2.14
C LEU A 10 -4.59 -13.53 -1.79
N SER A 11 -4.77 -14.37 -2.81
CA SER A 11 -4.80 -15.83 -2.67
C SER A 11 -3.42 -16.42 -2.32
N ARG A 12 -2.33 -15.72 -2.67
CA ARG A 12 -0.95 -16.07 -2.31
C ARG A 12 -0.19 -14.81 -1.87
N PRO A 13 -0.39 -14.33 -0.63
CA PRO A 13 0.23 -13.10 -0.17
C PRO A 13 1.76 -13.20 -0.16
N ASP A 14 2.31 -14.35 0.25
CA ASP A 14 3.75 -14.57 0.38
C ASP A 14 4.50 -14.39 -0.94
N ASP A 15 3.96 -14.90 -2.05
CA ASP A 15 4.53 -14.75 -3.38
C ASP A 15 4.65 -13.29 -3.79
N PHE A 16 3.61 -12.48 -3.52
CA PHE A 16 3.62 -11.06 -3.85
C PHE A 16 4.60 -10.29 -2.97
N TYR A 17 4.66 -10.59 -1.67
CA TYR A 17 5.65 -9.98 -0.77
C TYR A 17 7.08 -10.31 -1.18
N ALA A 18 7.37 -11.55 -1.58
CA ALA A 18 8.67 -11.95 -2.07
C ALA A 18 9.04 -11.20 -3.36
N ALA A 19 8.11 -11.08 -4.31
CA ALA A 19 8.31 -10.31 -5.54
C ALA A 19 8.54 -8.82 -5.27
N LEU A 20 7.80 -8.23 -4.33
CA LEU A 20 7.99 -6.85 -3.92
C LEU A 20 9.38 -6.64 -3.30
N LEU A 21 9.79 -7.51 -2.38
CA LEU A 21 11.11 -7.42 -1.75
C LEU A 21 12.24 -7.55 -2.78
N ALA A 22 12.13 -8.53 -3.69
CA ALA A 22 13.09 -8.72 -4.78
C ALA A 22 13.17 -7.49 -5.69
N ALA A 23 12.06 -6.79 -5.94
CA ALA A 23 12.05 -5.55 -6.72
C ALA A 23 12.79 -4.38 -6.03
N HIS A 24 12.97 -4.46 -4.72
CA HIS A 24 13.74 -3.49 -3.94
C HIS A 24 15.22 -3.88 -3.73
N GLU A 25 15.61 -5.12 -4.04
CA GLU A 25 16.99 -5.56 -3.85
C GLU A 25 17.97 -4.76 -4.72
N GLY A 26 19.05 -4.28 -4.09
CA GLY A 26 20.08 -3.47 -4.75
C GLY A 26 19.70 -2.00 -4.98
N LEU A 27 18.47 -1.58 -4.64
CA LEU A 27 18.06 -0.18 -4.73
C LEU A 27 18.50 0.61 -3.50
N SER A 28 18.95 1.85 -3.72
CA SER A 28 19.05 2.81 -2.63
C SER A 28 17.68 3.15 -2.06
N LYS A 29 17.66 3.80 -0.89
CA LYS A 29 16.42 4.27 -0.27
C LYS A 29 15.62 5.19 -1.21
N ALA A 30 16.29 6.11 -1.89
CA ALA A 30 15.64 7.05 -2.81
C ALA A 30 15.03 6.34 -4.02
N GLU A 31 15.72 5.33 -4.56
CA GLU A 31 15.20 4.52 -5.67
C GLU A 31 14.04 3.63 -5.23
N SER A 32 14.12 3.06 -4.02
CA SER A 32 13.01 2.33 -3.40
C SER A 32 11.77 3.21 -3.19
N ASP A 33 11.95 4.43 -2.69
CA ASP A 33 10.87 5.41 -2.51
C ASP A 33 10.24 5.77 -3.87
N ALA A 34 11.05 5.93 -4.92
CA ALA A 34 10.58 6.18 -6.28
C ALA A 34 9.83 4.98 -6.90
N LEU A 35 10.30 3.74 -6.67
CA LEU A 35 9.62 2.51 -7.08
C LEU A 35 8.23 2.44 -6.42
N ASN A 36 8.16 2.67 -5.10
CA ASN A 36 6.91 2.67 -4.35
C ASN A 36 5.93 3.72 -4.85
N ALA A 37 6.39 4.95 -5.12
CA ALA A 37 5.53 6.00 -5.67
C ALA A 37 4.92 5.60 -7.03
N ARG A 38 5.72 5.00 -7.93
CA ARG A 38 5.24 4.51 -9.22
C ARG A 38 4.24 3.36 -9.06
N LEU A 39 4.53 2.41 -8.17
CA LEU A 39 3.63 1.30 -7.88
C LEU A 39 2.28 1.79 -7.35
N ILE A 40 2.26 2.74 -6.41
CA ILE A 40 1.03 3.34 -5.88
C ILE A 40 0.20 3.97 -7.00
N LEU A 41 0.81 4.71 -7.91
CA LEU A 41 0.10 5.33 -9.04
C LEU A 41 -0.48 4.30 -10.01
N ILE A 42 0.27 3.22 -10.31
CA ILE A 42 -0.22 2.13 -11.15
C ILE A 42 -1.42 1.44 -10.50
N LEU A 43 -1.34 1.12 -9.21
CA LEU A 43 -2.44 0.50 -8.46
C LEU A 43 -3.64 1.44 -8.35
N ALA A 44 -3.41 2.75 -8.16
CA ALA A 44 -4.48 3.73 -8.13
C ALA A 44 -5.25 3.80 -9.46
N ASN A 45 -4.52 3.77 -10.58
CA ASN A 45 -5.11 3.71 -11.91
C ASN A 45 -5.87 2.39 -12.15
N HIS A 46 -5.34 1.27 -11.66
CA HIS A 46 -6.02 -0.03 -11.77
C HIS A 46 -7.32 -0.08 -10.97
N ILE A 47 -7.34 0.51 -9.77
CA ILE A 47 -8.54 0.61 -8.92
C ILE A 47 -9.61 1.50 -9.58
N GLY A 48 -9.22 2.64 -10.15
CA GLY A 48 -10.11 3.53 -10.92
C GLY A 48 -11.24 4.22 -10.14
N ASP A 49 -11.50 3.84 -8.90
CA ASP A 49 -12.55 4.39 -8.03
C ASP A 49 -11.96 5.41 -7.03
N GLN A 50 -12.27 6.69 -7.25
CA GLN A 50 -11.78 7.78 -6.39
C GLN A 50 -12.25 7.65 -4.93
N SER A 51 -13.42 7.07 -4.67
CA SER A 51 -13.91 6.86 -3.31
C SER A 51 -13.04 5.86 -2.55
N VAL A 52 -12.70 4.74 -3.21
CA VAL A 52 -11.79 3.72 -2.67
C VAL A 52 -10.41 4.32 -2.38
N LEU A 53 -9.88 5.12 -3.30
CA LEU A 53 -8.56 5.75 -3.13
C LEU A 53 -8.54 6.74 -1.95
N LYS A 54 -9.60 7.54 -1.78
CA LYS A 54 -9.74 8.45 -0.62
C LYS A 54 -9.81 7.68 0.70
N GLN A 55 -10.59 6.60 0.74
CA GLN A 55 -10.66 5.72 1.92
C GLN A 55 -9.29 5.11 2.24
N ALA A 56 -8.54 4.65 1.22
CA ALA A 56 -7.20 4.08 1.39
C ALA A 56 -6.22 5.11 2.00
N LEU A 57 -6.24 6.36 1.49
CA LEU A 57 -5.43 7.44 2.05
C LEU A 57 -5.79 7.74 3.51
N SER A 58 -7.09 7.84 3.84
CA SER A 58 -7.54 8.05 5.21
C SER A 58 -7.09 6.91 6.14
N ALA A 59 -7.18 5.66 5.70
CA ALA A 59 -6.72 4.50 6.47
C ALA A 59 -5.20 4.54 6.71
N ALA A 60 -4.41 4.87 5.70
CA ALA A 60 -2.95 4.98 5.82
C ALA A 60 -2.53 6.12 6.78
N LEU A 61 -3.23 7.27 6.74
CA LEU A 61 -3.00 8.38 7.66
C LEU A 61 -3.36 8.02 9.11
N ALA A 62 -4.42 7.22 9.32
CA ALA A 62 -4.80 6.73 10.64
C ALA A 62 -3.77 5.75 11.21
N ALA A 63 -3.22 4.84 10.39
CA ALA A 63 -2.18 3.89 10.80
C ALA A 63 -0.88 4.58 11.25
N ARG A 64 -0.61 5.81 10.78
CA ARG A 64 0.53 6.63 11.21
C ARG A 64 0.39 7.14 12.66
N HIS A 65 -0.81 7.07 13.23
CA HIS A 65 -1.07 7.33 14.65
C HIS A 65 -1.41 6.01 15.37
N PRO A 66 -0.43 5.27 15.91
CA PRO A 66 -0.73 4.48 17.09
C PRO A 66 -1.10 5.49 18.18
N ALA A 67 -2.33 5.44 18.67
CA ALA A 67 -2.68 6.05 19.93
C ALA A 67 -1.80 5.43 21.03
N GLY A 68 -0.63 6.02 21.24
CA GLY A 68 0.06 5.96 22.51
C GLY A 68 -0.80 6.70 23.53
N GLY A 69 -1.68 5.95 24.19
CA GLY A 69 -2.66 6.46 25.15
C GLY A 69 -2.94 5.43 26.23
N ASN A 70 -1.95 5.25 27.12
CA ASN A 70 -2.05 4.91 28.54
C ASN A 70 -2.70 3.57 28.99
N THR A 71 -1.84 2.59 29.29
CA THR A 71 -1.68 1.99 30.64
C THR A 71 -0.26 1.47 30.80
#